data_AF-A0A4P7LM44-F1
#
_entry.id   AF-A0A4P7LM44-F1
#
_cell.length_a   1.000
_cell.length_b   1.000
_cell.length_c   1.000
_cell.angle_alpha   90.00
_cell.angle_beta   90.00
_cell.angle_gamma   90.00
#
_symmetry.space_group_name_H-M   'P 1'
#
loop_
_entity.id
_entity.type
_entity.pdbx_description
1 polymer ?
#
loop_
_entity_poly.entity_id
_entity_poly.type
_entity_poly.pdbx_seq_one_letter_code
_entity_poly.pdbx_strand_id
1 'polypeptide(L)'
;MNHTGIEDAAVWPTTQSGEKALEADTTPWQDTIAAADHALEEATRIQRGVQHNLKLMQEVRSLREELRKAHAEIDRYRGMHARVVVGMRQLEDDHTGTMSRFKAENEMLLVRHRVYKLMAEHYARMALRLDPQTFATHRDRVLQHILFQRRKGVPPDAVSAADVAFMML
;
A
#
# COMPACT_ATOMS: atom_id res chain seq x y z
N MET A 1 12.26 6.83 -49.25
CA MET A 1 13.27 5.80 -48.94
C MET A 1 12.56 4.46 -48.94
N ASN A 2 12.77 3.73 -50.03
CA ASN A 2 12.63 2.29 -50.28
C ASN A 2 11.41 1.55 -49.70
N HIS A 3 10.34 1.59 -50.49
CA HIS A 3 9.43 0.45 -50.62
C HIS A 3 10.12 -0.58 -51.53
N THR A 4 10.44 -1.76 -51.00
CA THR A 4 10.86 -2.91 -51.82
C THR A 4 9.76 -3.95 -51.73
N GLY A 5 8.92 -3.97 -52.76
CA GLY A 5 8.12 -5.12 -53.11
C GLY A 5 9.03 -6.26 -53.58
N ILE A 6 8.67 -7.47 -53.20
CA ILE A 6 9.10 -8.69 -53.88
C ILE A 6 7.82 -9.48 -54.11
N GLU A 7 7.28 -9.30 -55.31
CA GLU A 7 6.40 -10.25 -55.97
C GLU A 7 7.24 -11.51 -56.21
N ASP A 8 7.11 -12.53 -55.35
CA ASP A 8 7.63 -13.85 -55.70
C ASP A 8 6.55 -14.58 -56.49
N ALA A 9 6.77 -14.55 -57.80
CA ALA A 9 5.95 -15.12 -58.83
C ALA A 9 5.69 -16.61 -58.58
N ALA A 10 4.41 -16.98 -58.67
CA ALA A 10 3.98 -18.35 -58.87
C ALA A 10 4.55 -18.86 -60.21
N VAL A 11 5.73 -19.48 -60.18
CA VAL A 11 6.28 -20.20 -61.32
C VAL A 11 5.64 -21.58 -61.36
N TRP A 12 4.62 -21.73 -62.20
CA TRP A 12 4.11 -23.02 -62.62
C TRP A 12 5.16 -23.70 -63.51
N PRO A 13 5.48 -24.99 -63.32
CA PRO A 13 6.41 -25.67 -64.22
C PRO A 13 5.74 -25.88 -65.58
N THR A 14 6.29 -25.24 -66.61
CA THR A 14 6.00 -25.52 -68.01
C THR A 14 6.53 -26.91 -68.35
N THR A 15 5.64 -27.88 -68.57
CA THR A 15 6.00 -29.17 -69.16
C THR A 15 6.24 -29.00 -70.67
N GLN A 16 7.51 -28.86 -71.05
CA GLN A 16 7.94 -29.06 -72.42
C GLN A 16 7.86 -30.54 -72.77
N SER A 17 6.85 -30.90 -73.57
CA SER A 17 6.78 -32.16 -74.29
C SER A 17 7.85 -32.16 -75.38
N GLY A 18 8.95 -32.88 -75.14
CA GLY A 18 10.03 -33.11 -76.11
C GLY A 18 10.54 -34.53 -75.97
N GLU A 19 10.17 -35.38 -76.93
CA GLU A 19 10.60 -36.76 -77.08
C GLU A 19 12.13 -36.91 -77.07
N LYS A 20 12.66 -37.71 -76.15
CA LYS A 20 13.91 -38.46 -76.36
C LYS A 20 13.92 -39.77 -75.57
N ALA A 21 13.63 -40.84 -76.30
CA ALA A 21 14.00 -42.26 -76.11
C ALA A 21 14.52 -42.74 -74.72
N LEU A 22 13.63 -43.47 -74.03
CA LEU A 22 13.83 -44.80 -73.41
C LEU A 22 15.18 -45.14 -72.76
N GLU A 23 15.29 -44.87 -71.45
CA GLU A 23 15.48 -45.93 -70.44
C GLU A 23 14.34 -45.79 -69.42
N ALA A 24 13.16 -46.31 -69.79
CA ALA A 24 11.97 -46.32 -68.95
C ALA A 24 11.79 -47.73 -68.40
N ASP A 25 12.38 -47.98 -67.23
CA ASP A 25 11.92 -49.03 -66.33
C ASP A 25 11.26 -48.45 -65.08
N THR A 26 10.96 -47.14 -65.07
CA THR A 26 10.01 -46.54 -64.12
C THR A 26 8.65 -46.43 -64.77
N THR A 27 7.74 -47.28 -64.30
CA THR A 27 6.37 -47.30 -64.79
C THR A 27 5.60 -46.13 -64.17
N PRO A 28 4.68 -45.45 -64.88
CA PRO A 28 3.95 -44.26 -64.38
C PRO A 28 3.23 -44.47 -63.03
N TRP A 29 2.92 -45.72 -62.69
CA TRP A 29 2.34 -46.10 -61.40
C TRP A 29 3.35 -46.04 -60.24
N GLN A 30 4.64 -46.23 -60.49
CA GLN A 30 5.72 -46.11 -59.51
C GLN A 30 5.94 -44.63 -59.11
N ASP A 31 5.92 -43.72 -60.08
CA ASP A 31 6.05 -42.27 -59.82
C ASP A 31 4.83 -41.74 -59.03
N THR A 32 3.63 -42.25 -59.31
CA THR A 32 2.42 -41.88 -58.55
C THR A 32 2.40 -42.49 -57.14
N ILE A 33 2.95 -43.69 -56.93
CA ILE A 33 3.15 -44.26 -55.59
C ILE A 33 4.17 -43.45 -54.80
N ALA A 34 5.32 -43.11 -55.40
CA ALA A 34 6.33 -42.28 -54.75
C ALA A 34 5.80 -40.88 -54.38
N ALA A 35 5.00 -40.27 -55.26
CA ALA A 35 4.32 -39.00 -54.96
C ALA A 35 3.29 -39.15 -53.83
N ALA A 36 2.56 -40.27 -53.76
CA ALA A 36 1.62 -40.54 -52.68
C ALA A 36 2.32 -40.77 -51.34
N ASP A 37 3.43 -41.51 -51.30
CA ASP A 37 4.23 -41.71 -50.09
C ASP A 37 4.81 -40.39 -49.59
N HIS A 38 5.33 -39.55 -50.49
CA HIS A 38 5.81 -38.22 -50.14
C HIS A 38 4.69 -37.33 -49.58
N ALA A 39 3.51 -37.33 -50.21
CA ALA A 39 2.36 -36.58 -49.72
C ALA A 39 1.89 -37.06 -48.34
N LEU A 40 1.97 -38.37 -48.06
CA LEU A 40 1.67 -38.93 -46.74
C LEU A 40 2.70 -38.49 -45.69
N GLU A 41 3.99 -38.52 -46.00
CA GLU A 41 5.03 -38.03 -45.10
C GLU A 41 4.85 -36.55 -44.76
N GLU A 42 4.58 -35.71 -45.76
CA GLU A 42 4.27 -34.30 -45.57
C GLU A 42 3.00 -34.10 -44.74
N ALA A 43 1.95 -34.88 -44.99
CA ALA A 43 0.73 -34.85 -44.18
C ALA A 43 1.00 -35.19 -42.70
N THR A 44 1.84 -36.20 -42.41
CA THR A 44 2.21 -36.52 -41.02
C THR A 44 3.04 -35.42 -40.36
N ARG A 45 3.89 -34.72 -41.13
CA ARG A 45 4.69 -33.59 -40.64
C ARG A 45 3.79 -32.41 -40.30
N ILE A 46 2.84 -32.10 -41.18
CA ILE A 46 1.83 -31.06 -40.95
C ILE A 46 0.97 -31.42 -39.73
N GLN A 47 0.50 -32.67 -39.62
CA GLN A 47 -0.30 -33.13 -38.48
C GLN A 47 0.44 -32.93 -37.15
N ARG A 48 1.72 -33.33 -37.06
CA ARG A 48 2.55 -33.10 -35.87
C ARG A 48 2.74 -31.62 -35.56
N GLY A 49 2.96 -30.80 -36.59
CA GLY A 49 3.07 -29.35 -36.46
C GLY A 49 1.79 -28.71 -35.91
N VAL A 50 0.63 -29.11 -36.42
CA VAL A 50 -0.69 -28.64 -35.96
C VAL A 50 -0.93 -29.06 -34.51
N GLN A 51 -0.64 -30.31 -34.14
CA GLN A 51 -0.78 -30.79 -32.76
C GLN A 51 0.09 -29.98 -31.79
N HIS A 52 1.35 -29.71 -32.16
CA HIS A 52 2.24 -28.89 -31.33
C HIS A 52 1.74 -27.44 -31.22
N ASN A 53 1.26 -26.86 -32.32
CA ASN A 53 0.71 -25.50 -32.32
C ASN A 53 -0.55 -25.40 -31.45
N LEU A 54 -1.45 -26.38 -31.51
CA LEU A 54 -2.62 -26.46 -30.63
C LEU A 54 -2.22 -26.51 -29.15
N LYS A 55 -1.21 -27.30 -28.80
CA LYS A 55 -0.68 -27.38 -27.43
C LYS A 55 -0.12 -26.03 -26.97
N LEU A 56 0.71 -25.39 -27.78
CA LEU A 56 1.24 -24.05 -27.50
C LEU A 56 0.13 -23.02 -27.32
N MET A 57 -0.90 -23.04 -28.17
CA MET A 57 -2.04 -22.14 -28.01
C MET A 57 -2.79 -22.36 -26.70
N GLN A 58 -2.90 -23.60 -26.24
CA GLN A 58 -3.50 -23.91 -24.95
C GLN A 58 -2.65 -23.38 -23.78
N GLU A 59 -1.33 -23.58 -23.83
CA GLU A 59 -0.38 -23.05 -22.83
C GLU A 59 -0.38 -21.51 -22.80
N VAL A 60 -0.44 -20.86 -23.96
CA VAL A 60 -0.56 -19.39 -24.04
C VAL A 60 -1.88 -18.92 -23.40
N ARG A 61 -2.98 -19.66 -23.58
CA ARG A 61 -4.26 -19.32 -22.93
C ARG A 61 -4.19 -19.50 -21.41
N SER A 62 -3.55 -20.56 -20.91
CA SER A 62 -3.41 -20.77 -19.46
C SER A 62 -2.52 -19.71 -18.82
N LEU A 63 -1.38 -19.39 -19.42
CA LEU A 63 -0.48 -18.33 -18.93
C LEU A 63 -1.17 -16.96 -18.92
N ARG A 64 -1.97 -16.65 -19.94
CA ARG A 64 -2.77 -15.41 -19.95
C ARG A 64 -3.78 -15.36 -18.81
N GLU A 65 -4.38 -16.49 -18.45
CA GLU A 65 -5.32 -16.56 -17.34
C GLU A 65 -4.62 -16.43 -15.98
N GLU A 66 -3.47 -17.08 -15.80
CA GLU A 66 -2.62 -16.89 -14.61
C GLU A 66 -2.17 -15.44 -14.47
N LEU A 67 -1.77 -14.81 -15.57
CA LEU A 67 -1.40 -13.40 -15.58
C LEU A 67 -2.57 -12.50 -15.13
N ARG A 68 -3.79 -12.74 -15.63
CA ARG A 68 -4.99 -12.00 -15.18
C ARG A 68 -5.25 -12.19 -13.69
N LYS A 69 -5.13 -13.43 -13.19
CA LYS A 69 -5.30 -13.74 -11.76
C LYS A 69 -4.27 -13.02 -10.91
N ALA A 70 -3.00 -13.05 -11.30
CA ALA A 70 -1.92 -12.36 -10.60
C ALA A 70 -2.15 -10.84 -10.56
N HIS A 71 -2.57 -10.22 -11.67
CA HIS A 71 -2.92 -8.80 -11.69
C HIS A 71 -4.09 -8.47 -10.76
N ALA A 72 -5.15 -9.29 -10.79
CA ALA A 72 -6.28 -9.10 -9.89
C ALA A 72 -5.89 -9.26 -8.41
N GLU A 73 -4.92 -10.12 -8.10
CA GLU A 73 -4.40 -10.28 -6.74
C GLU A 73 -3.54 -9.08 -6.31
N ILE A 74 -2.67 -8.58 -7.19
CA ILE A 74 -1.88 -7.37 -6.95
C ILE A 74 -2.79 -6.17 -6.64
N ASP A 75 -3.86 -5.99 -7.41
CA ASP A 75 -4.80 -4.88 -7.18
C ASP A 75 -5.55 -5.03 -5.85
N ARG A 76 -5.87 -6.26 -5.43
CA ARG A 76 -6.41 -6.53 -4.08
C ARG A 76 -5.41 -6.16 -3.00
N TYR A 77 -4.15 -6.58 -3.12
CA TYR A 77 -3.11 -6.24 -2.15
C TYR A 77 -2.86 -4.74 -2.07
N ARG A 78 -2.83 -4.04 -3.21
CA ARG A 78 -2.73 -2.57 -3.25
C ARG A 78 -3.89 -1.91 -2.52
N GLY A 79 -5.12 -2.37 -2.75
CA GLY A 79 -6.31 -1.88 -2.04
C GLY A 79 -6.26 -2.16 -0.53
N MET A 80 -5.81 -3.34 -0.12
CA MET A 80 -5.61 -3.67 1.30
C MET A 80 -4.55 -2.79 1.93
N HIS A 81 -3.38 -2.65 1.28
CA HIS A 81 -2.28 -1.82 1.76
C HIS A 81 -2.72 -0.35 1.93
N ALA A 82 -3.45 0.22 0.95
CA ALA A 82 -3.97 1.57 1.06
C ALA A 82 -4.88 1.75 2.29
N ARG A 83 -5.77 0.79 2.56
CA ARG A 83 -6.62 0.82 3.77
C ARG A 83 -5.82 0.69 5.05
N VAL A 84 -4.82 -0.19 5.09
CA VAL A 84 -3.96 -0.37 6.26
C VAL A 84 -3.16 0.91 6.55
N VAL A 85 -2.59 1.54 5.53
CA VAL A 85 -1.82 2.80 5.69
C VAL A 85 -2.71 3.92 6.21
N VAL A 86 -3.92 4.08 5.66
CA VAL A 86 -4.88 5.08 6.16
C VAL A 86 -5.28 4.77 7.60
N GLY A 87 -5.54 3.51 7.93
CA GLY A 87 -5.87 3.08 9.29
C GLY A 87 -4.74 3.33 10.28
N MET A 88 -3.49 3.05 9.90
CA MET A 88 -2.31 3.33 10.75
C MET A 88 -2.15 4.82 11.02
N ARG A 89 -2.32 5.66 9.99
CA ARG A 89 -2.24 7.11 10.16
C ARG A 89 -3.35 7.64 11.08
N GLN A 90 -4.58 7.16 10.93
CA GLN A 90 -5.67 7.52 11.83
C GLN A 90 -5.35 7.12 13.28
N LEU A 91 -4.80 5.92 13.48
CA LEU A 91 -4.42 5.43 14.81
C LEU A 91 -3.29 6.28 15.42
N GLU A 92 -2.31 6.71 14.63
CA GLU A 92 -1.26 7.64 15.05
C GLU A 92 -1.83 9.00 15.44
N ASP A 93 -2.75 9.55 14.64
CA ASP A 93 -3.43 10.82 14.93
C ASP A 93 -4.26 10.72 16.23
N ASP A 94 -5.01 9.64 16.42
CA ASP A 94 -5.76 9.38 17.64
C ASP A 94 -4.83 9.22 18.86
N HIS A 95 -3.73 8.49 18.69
CA HIS A 95 -2.74 8.29 19.75
C HIS A 95 -2.07 9.61 20.17
N THR A 96 -1.62 10.41 19.21
CA THR A 96 -1.02 11.72 19.49
C THR A 96 -2.02 12.69 20.13
N GLY A 97 -3.29 12.63 19.74
CA GLY A 97 -4.39 13.36 20.37
C GLY A 97 -4.59 12.95 21.83
N THR A 98 -4.69 11.65 22.11
CA THR A 98 -4.85 11.14 23.49
C THR A 98 -3.64 11.46 24.37
N MET A 99 -2.42 11.33 23.85
CA MET A 99 -1.20 11.70 24.58
C MET A 99 -1.13 13.19 24.91
N SER A 100 -1.50 14.05 23.95
CA SER A 100 -1.56 15.51 24.18
C SER A 100 -2.58 15.86 25.25
N ARG A 101 -3.74 15.20 25.23
CA ARG A 101 -4.77 15.34 26.27
C ARG A 101 -4.27 14.89 27.63
N PHE A 102 -3.68 13.69 27.75
CA PHE A 102 -3.14 13.19 29.02
C PHE A 102 -2.04 14.09 29.57
N LYS A 103 -1.18 14.63 28.70
CA LYS A 103 -0.15 15.59 29.11
C LYS A 103 -0.79 16.85 29.70
N ALA A 104 -1.80 17.43 29.05
CA ALA A 104 -2.50 18.60 29.55
C ALA A 104 -3.25 18.31 30.88
N GLU A 105 -3.89 17.14 31.00
CA GLU A 105 -4.58 16.71 32.23
C GLU A 105 -3.60 16.52 33.38
N ASN A 106 -2.45 15.88 33.15
CA ASN A 106 -1.39 15.71 34.15
C ASN A 106 -0.81 17.05 34.60
N GLU A 107 -0.50 17.94 33.64
CA GLU A 107 -0.02 19.29 33.95
C GLU A 107 -1.02 20.08 34.80
N MET A 108 -2.32 19.98 34.50
CA MET A 108 -3.38 20.60 35.30
C MET A 108 -3.46 19.97 36.71
N LEU A 109 -3.27 18.65 36.82
CA LEU A 109 -3.26 17.95 38.11
C LEU A 109 -2.11 18.44 38.99
N LEU A 110 -0.91 18.61 38.44
CA LEU A 110 0.25 19.17 39.16
C LEU A 110 -0.02 20.59 39.65
N VAL A 111 -0.62 21.43 38.81
CA VAL A 111 -1.04 22.79 39.21
C VAL A 111 -2.03 22.73 40.37
N ARG A 112 -3.09 21.92 40.27
CA ARG A 112 -4.09 21.78 41.34
C ARG A 112 -3.46 21.27 42.64
N HIS A 113 -2.64 20.23 42.57
CA HIS A 113 -1.92 19.70 43.72
C HIS A 113 -1.09 20.81 44.39
N ARG A 114 -0.37 21.61 43.61
CA ARG A 114 0.42 22.73 44.15
C ARG A 114 -0.45 23.77 44.83
N VAL A 115 -1.58 24.17 44.22
CA VAL A 115 -2.56 25.10 44.83
C VAL A 115 -2.97 24.60 46.21
N TYR A 116 -3.44 23.35 46.29
CA TYR A 116 -3.93 22.79 47.55
C TYR A 116 -2.82 22.69 48.60
N LYS A 117 -1.60 22.32 48.21
CA LYS A 117 -0.45 22.29 49.11
C LYS A 117 -0.16 23.67 49.70
N LEU A 118 -0.09 24.71 48.86
CA LEU A 118 0.19 26.08 49.32
C LEU A 118 -0.93 26.62 50.21
N MET A 119 -2.18 26.34 49.87
CA MET A 119 -3.33 26.69 50.72
C MET A 119 -3.27 25.99 52.07
N ALA A 120 -3.03 24.67 52.10
CA ALA A 120 -2.92 23.91 53.34
C ALA A 120 -1.81 24.44 54.24
N GLU A 121 -0.63 24.74 53.66
CA GLU A 121 0.47 25.38 54.37
C GLU A 121 0.09 26.74 54.97
N HIS A 122 -0.62 27.58 54.21
CA HIS A 122 -1.06 28.90 54.68
C HIS A 122 -2.09 28.81 55.82
N TYR A 123 -3.13 28.00 55.64
CA TYR A 123 -4.16 27.80 56.66
C TYR A 123 -3.60 27.21 57.95
N ALA A 124 -2.64 26.28 57.84
CA ALA A 124 -1.94 25.72 59.00
C ALA A 124 -1.09 26.77 59.72
N ARG A 125 -0.30 27.58 58.99
CA ARG A 125 0.56 28.61 59.61
C ARG A 125 -0.24 29.73 60.27
N MET A 126 -1.37 30.12 59.70
CA MET A 126 -2.22 31.21 60.20
C MET A 126 -3.31 30.73 61.17
N ALA A 127 -3.38 29.43 61.46
CA ALA A 127 -4.42 28.81 62.29
C ALA A 127 -5.84 29.23 61.87
N LEU A 128 -6.08 29.34 60.56
CA LEU A 128 -7.36 29.78 60.00
C LEU A 128 -8.42 28.69 60.13
N ARG A 129 -9.67 29.10 60.39
CA ARG A 129 -10.82 28.20 60.29
C ARG A 129 -11.15 27.92 58.83
N LEU A 130 -11.51 26.67 58.56
CA LEU A 130 -11.95 26.23 57.23
C LEU A 130 -13.41 26.66 57.00
N ASP A 131 -13.59 27.83 56.41
CA ASP A 131 -14.85 28.22 55.80
C ASP A 131 -14.88 27.81 54.30
N PRO A 132 -15.86 27.01 53.84
CA PRO A 132 -15.89 26.52 52.47
C PRO A 132 -15.93 27.60 51.38
N GLN A 133 -16.68 28.69 51.60
CA GLN A 133 -16.84 29.75 50.60
C GLN A 133 -15.56 30.57 50.44
N THR A 134 -14.97 30.94 51.57
CA THR A 134 -13.67 31.64 51.61
C THR A 134 -12.57 30.77 51.02
N PHE A 135 -12.54 29.48 51.38
CA PHE A 135 -11.57 28.53 50.83
C PHE A 135 -11.68 28.39 49.31
N ALA A 136 -12.89 28.28 48.76
CA ALA A 136 -13.10 28.21 47.31
C ALA A 136 -12.59 29.49 46.61
N THR A 137 -12.86 30.66 47.18
CA THR A 137 -12.38 31.95 46.66
C THR A 137 -10.85 32.04 46.68
N HIS A 138 -10.22 31.64 47.79
CA HIS A 138 -8.77 31.58 47.91
C HIS A 138 -8.15 30.60 46.89
N ARG A 139 -8.74 29.41 46.72
CA ARG A 139 -8.31 28.42 45.72
C ARG A 139 -8.30 29.02 44.33
N ASP A 140 -9.36 29.72 43.94
CA ASP A 140 -9.50 30.25 42.58
C ASP A 140 -8.48 31.38 42.32
N ARG A 141 -8.24 32.26 43.30
CA ARG A 141 -7.19 33.29 43.20
C ARG A 141 -5.80 32.67 43.07
N VAL A 142 -5.45 31.70 43.93
CA VAL A 142 -4.15 31.03 43.89
C VAL A 142 -3.98 30.25 42.59
N LEU A 143 -5.02 29.57 42.11
CA LEU A 143 -5.02 28.88 40.83
C LEU A 143 -4.73 29.85 39.67
N GLN A 144 -5.44 30.97 39.61
CA GLN A 144 -5.22 31.99 38.57
C GLN A 144 -3.79 32.53 38.59
N HIS A 145 -3.22 32.76 39.78
CA HIS A 145 -1.85 33.21 39.92
C HIS A 145 -0.84 32.18 39.45
N ILE A 146 -0.97 30.91 39.86
CA ILE A 146 -0.05 29.86 39.40
C ILE A 146 -0.15 29.68 37.88
N LEU A 147 -1.36 29.71 37.30
CA LEU A 147 -1.52 29.67 35.85
C LEU A 147 -0.87 30.87 35.16
N PHE A 148 -0.93 32.06 35.75
CA PHE A 148 -0.24 33.25 35.24
C PHE A 148 1.29 33.13 35.32
N GLN A 149 1.84 32.65 36.44
CA GLN A 149 3.27 32.43 36.60
C GLN A 149 3.78 31.34 35.63
N ARG A 150 2.98 30.30 35.42
CA ARG A 150 3.27 29.25 34.45
C ARG A 150 3.34 29.78 33.02
N ARG A 151 2.45 30.70 32.63
CA ARG A 151 2.53 31.40 31.33
C ARG A 151 3.80 32.24 31.18
N LYS A 152 4.40 32.67 32.29
CA LYS A 152 5.71 33.35 32.32
C LYS A 152 6.90 32.39 32.36
N GLY A 153 6.67 31.08 32.30
CA GLY A 153 7.72 30.04 32.33
C GLY A 153 8.14 29.61 33.73
N VAL A 154 7.46 30.05 34.79
CA VAL A 154 7.77 29.61 36.16
C VAL A 154 7.10 28.25 36.42
N PRO A 155 7.85 27.20 36.81
CA PRO A 155 7.24 25.92 37.13
C PRO A 155 6.39 26.02 38.42
N PRO A 156 5.26 25.29 38.54
CA PRO A 156 4.39 25.38 39.72
C PRO A 156 5.12 25.15 41.05
N ASP A 157 6.10 24.23 41.07
CA ASP A 157 6.85 23.90 42.27
C ASP A 157 7.76 25.03 42.77
N ALA A 158 8.14 25.98 41.91
CA ALA A 158 8.94 27.14 42.29
C ALA A 158 8.11 28.24 42.97
N VAL A 159 6.78 28.25 42.81
CA VAL A 159 5.91 29.24 43.47
C VAL A 159 5.85 28.91 44.97
N SER A 160 6.33 29.79 45.83
CA SER A 160 6.39 29.59 47.27
C SER A 160 5.09 29.99 47.97
N ALA A 161 4.94 29.61 49.24
CA ALA A 161 3.80 30.02 50.05
C ALA A 161 3.80 31.53 50.37
N ALA A 162 4.98 32.17 50.40
CA ALA A 162 5.08 33.61 50.57
C ALA A 162 4.51 34.36 49.36
N ASP A 163 4.74 33.84 48.16
CA ASP A 163 4.28 34.44 46.90
C ASP A 163 2.76 34.45 46.78
N VAL A 164 2.06 33.59 47.52
CA VAL A 164 0.60 33.44 47.43
C VAL A 164 -0.14 33.90 48.68
N ALA A 165 0.56 34.19 49.78
CA ALA A 165 -0.05 34.55 51.06
C ALA A 165 -0.95 35.78 50.94
N PHE A 166 -0.55 36.80 50.17
CA PHE A 166 -1.32 38.04 49.99
C PHE A 166 -2.67 37.83 49.30
N MET A 167 -2.85 36.73 48.57
CA MET A 167 -4.11 36.43 47.87
C MET A 167 -5.18 35.82 48.78
N MET A 168 -4.78 35.41 49.98
CA MET A 168 -5.59 34.73 51.00
C MET A 168 -5.83 35.60 52.24
N LEU A 169 -5.54 36.90 52.13
CA LEU A 169 -5.94 37.96 53.06
C LEU A 169 -7.35 38.46 52.70
#